data_AF-A0A7J9XXF5-F1
#
_entry.id   AF-A0A7J9XXF5-F1
#
_cell.length_a   1.000
_cell.length_b   1.000
_cell.length_c   1.000
_cell.angle_alpha   90.00
_cell.angle_beta   90.00
_cell.angle_gamma   90.00
#
_symmetry.space_group_name_H-M   'P 1'
#
loop_
_entity.id
_entity.type
_entity.pdbx_description
1 polymer ?
#
loop_
_entity_poly.entity_id
_entity_poly.type
_entity_poly.pdbx_seq_one_letter_code
_entity_poly.pdbx_strand_id
1 'polypeptide(L)' 'RLVSPFGRLSRGIAGIRGQAIVCNTPGSPKGCVEQLAAVLDVLPHALRLLHDAPTSH' A
#
# COMPACT_ATOMS: atom_id res chain seq x y z
N ARG A 1 3.61 11.30 -2.47
CA ARG A 1 3.24 12.50 -1.67
C ARG A 1 3.75 12.29 -0.24
N LEU A 2 4.44 13.30 0.34
CA LEU A 2 5.07 13.22 1.67
C LEU A 2 4.02 12.97 2.76
N VAL A 3 3.80 11.71 3.10
CA VAL A 3 3.09 11.33 4.33
C VAL A 3 4.00 11.71 5.49
N SER A 4 3.47 12.42 6.50
CA SER A 4 4.02 12.76 7.83
C SER A 4 5.56 12.75 8.03
N PRO A 5 6.18 13.74 8.70
CA PRO A 5 7.61 13.72 9.05
C PRO A 5 8.09 12.38 9.65
N PHE A 6 7.22 11.68 10.39
CA PHE A 6 7.49 10.38 10.99
C PHE A 6 7.36 9.19 10.03
N GLY A 7 6.59 9.31 8.95
CA GLY A 7 6.45 8.27 7.92
C GLY A 7 7.75 7.95 7.19
N ARG A 8 8.70 8.91 7.18
CA ARG A 8 10.04 8.76 6.59
C ARG A 8 10.96 7.81 7.37
N LEU A 9 10.63 7.52 8.64
CA LEU A 9 11.32 6.53 9.48
C LEU A 9 10.69 5.14 9.37
N SER A 10 9.58 5.00 8.62
CA SER A 10 8.95 3.71 8.39
C SER A 10 9.86 2.85 7.52
N ARG A 11 10.42 1.77 8.09
CA ARG A 11 11.08 0.68 7.36
C ARG A 11 10.07 -0.34 6.81
N GLY A 12 8.81 0.07 6.67
CA GLY A 12 7.73 -0.79 6.20
C GLY A 12 7.99 -1.23 4.76
N ILE A 13 8.07 -2.54 4.54
CA ILE A 13 8.12 -3.14 3.21
C ILE A 13 6.68 -3.43 2.77
N ALA A 14 6.40 -3.22 1.49
CA ALA A 14 5.22 -3.76 0.83
C ALA A 14 5.65 -4.80 -0.23
N GLY A 15 4.88 -5.85 -0.40
CA GLY A 15 5.22 -6.94 -1.31
C GLY A 15 4.06 -7.86 -1.63
N ILE A 16 4.33 -8.90 -2.41
CA ILE A 16 3.34 -9.88 -2.85
C ILE A 16 3.68 -11.25 -2.28
N ARG A 17 2.67 -11.99 -1.78
CA ARG A 17 2.78 -13.40 -1.43
C ARG A 17 1.60 -14.16 -2.02
N GLY A 18 1.86 -15.00 -3.02
CA GLY A 18 0.79 -15.66 -3.78
C GLY A 18 -0.06 -14.61 -4.51
N GLN A 19 -1.36 -14.60 -4.24
CA GLN A 19 -2.32 -13.62 -4.79
C GLN A 19 -2.70 -12.52 -3.77
N ALA A 20 -1.85 -12.25 -2.78
CA ALA A 20 -2.08 -11.19 -1.79
C ALA A 20 -0.99 -10.12 -1.82
N ILE A 21 -1.41 -8.85 -1.69
CA ILE A 21 -0.52 -7.72 -1.40
C ILE A 21 -0.43 -7.57 0.12
N VAL A 22 0.79 -7.55 0.64
CA VAL A 22 1.09 -7.34 2.06
C VAL A 22 1.74 -5.97 2.21
N CYS A 23 1.16 -5.13 3.06
CA CYS A 23 1.66 -3.78 3.34
C CYS A 23 1.92 -3.63 4.83
N ASN A 24 3.17 -3.36 5.21
CA ASN A 24 3.49 -3.03 6.59
C ASN A 24 3.13 -1.58 6.89
N THR A 25 2.30 -1.36 7.91
CA THR A 25 1.89 -0.03 8.38
C THR A 25 2.45 0.28 9.78
N PRO A 26 2.49 1.56 10.21
CA PRO A 26 2.90 1.93 11.55
C PRO A 26 1.92 1.37 12.60
N GLY A 27 2.42 1.03 13.80
CA GLY A 27 1.58 0.44 14.86
C GLY A 27 0.53 1.39 15.45
N SER A 28 0.63 2.70 15.23
CA SER A 28 -0.40 3.66 15.65
C SER A 28 -1.57 3.70 14.66
N PRO A 29 -2.84 3.79 15.12
CA PRO A 29 -4.01 3.89 14.23
C PRO A 29 -3.92 5.04 13.22
N LYS A 30 -3.48 6.23 13.66
CA LYS A 30 -3.32 7.41 12.79
C LYS A 30 -2.32 7.16 11.65
N GLY A 31 -1.13 6.65 11.98
CA GLY A 31 -0.10 6.34 10.98
C GLY A 31 -0.53 5.25 10.00
N CYS A 32 -1.32 4.26 10.46
CA CYS A 32 -1.89 3.23 9.59
C CYS A 32 -2.85 3.82 8.56
N VAL A 33 -3.80 4.66 9.00
CA VAL A 33 -4.76 5.33 8.11
C VAL A 33 -4.06 6.24 7.10
N GLU A 34 -3.11 7.07 7.56
CA GLU A 34 -2.37 7.98 6.68
C GLU A 34 -1.57 7.23 5.60
N GLN A 35 -0.86 6.16 5.98
CA GLN A 35 -0.05 5.38 5.05
C GLN A 35 -0.91 4.56 4.08
N LEU A 36 -1.99 3.94 4.56
CA LEU A 36 -2.91 3.22 3.68
C LEU A 36 -3.58 4.16 2.68
N ALA A 37 -4.05 5.33 3.14
CA ALA A 37 -4.67 6.33 2.28
C ALA A 37 -3.75 6.84 1.16
N ALA A 38 -2.43 6.83 1.39
CA ALA A 38 -1.45 7.24 0.38
C ALA A 38 -1.30 6.26 -0.80
N VAL A 39 -1.82 5.03 -0.69
CA VAL A 39 -1.75 4.00 -1.74
C VAL A 39 -3.12 3.48 -2.18
N LEU A 40 -4.22 3.93 -1.56
CA LEU A 40 -5.58 3.45 -1.83
C LEU A 40 -6.02 3.65 -3.28
N ASP A 41 -5.57 4.72 -3.92
CA ASP A 41 -5.92 5.05 -5.31
C ASP A 41 -5.32 4.07 -6.33
N VAL A 42 -4.12 3.54 -6.06
CA VAL A 42 -3.43 2.59 -6.95
C VAL A 42 -3.75 1.12 -6.64
N LEU A 43 -4.20 0.81 -5.43
CA LEU A 43 -4.48 -0.57 -5.00
C LEU A 43 -5.44 -1.35 -5.92
N PRO A 44 -6.55 -0.77 -6.44
CA PRO A 44 -7.43 -1.49 -7.36
C PRO A 44 -6.77 -1.90 -8.67
N HIS A 45 -5.81 -1.11 -9.18
CA HIS A 45 -5.04 -1.49 -10.36
C HIS A 45 -4.03 -2.58 -10.02
N ALA A 46 -3.29 -2.44 -8.91
CA ALA A 46 -2.33 -3.44 -8.46
C ALA A 46 -2.99 -4.81 -8.20
N LEU A 47 -4.20 -4.84 -7.63
CA LEU A 47 -4.96 -6.07 -7.41
C LEU A 47 -5.42 -6.73 -8.71
N ARG A 48 -5.79 -5.94 -9.73
CA ARG A 48 -6.13 -6.48 -11.06
C ARG A 48 -4.92 -7.13 -11.72
N LEU A 49 -3.76 -6.45 -11.69
CA LEU A 49 -2.51 -7.02 -12.19
C LEU A 49 -2.14 -8.32 -11.46
N LEU A 50 -2.33 -8.37 -10.14
CA LEU A 50 -2.03 -9.56 -9.34
C LEU A 50 -2.88 -10.79 -9.69
N HIS A 51 -4.10 -10.57 -10.21
CA HIS A 51 -5.03 -11.64 -10.60
C HIS A 51 -5.07 -11.85 -12.11
N ASP A 52 -4.13 -11.27 -12.87
CA ASP A 52 -4.12 -11.27 -14.34
C ASP A 52 -5.46 -10.81 -14.95
N ALA A 53 -6.19 -9.95 -14.23
CA ALA A 53 -7.45 -9.41 -14.70
C ALA A 53 -7.18 -8.33 -15.76
N PRO A 54 -8.03 -8.20 -16.79
CA PRO A 54 -7.83 -7.20 -17.83
C PRO A 54 -7.73 -5.79 -17.23
N THR A 55 -6.66 -5.10 -17.57
CA THR A 55 -6.40 -3.71 -17.16
C THR A 55 -6.40 -2.82 -18.40
N SER A 56 -7.21 -1.76 -18.39
CA SER A 56 -7.14 -0.71 -19.40
C SER A 56 -5.92 0.17 -19.10
N HIS A 57 -4.92 0.10 -19.97
CA HIS A 57 -3.78 1.01 -20.00
C HIS A 57 -3.95 2.05 -21.11
#